data_AF-A0A2N3F9X4-F1
#
_entry.id   AF-A0A2N3F9X4-F1
#
_cell.length_a   1.000
_cell.length_b   1.000
_cell.length_c   1.000
_cell.angle_alpha   90.00
_cell.angle_beta   90.00
_cell.angle_gamma   90.00
#
_symmetry.space_group_name_H-M   'P 1'
#
loop_
_entity.id
_entity.type
_entity.pdbx_description
1 polymer ?
#
loop_
_entity_poly.entity_id
_entity_poly.type
_entity_poly.pdbx_seq_one_letter_code
_entity_poly.pdbx_strand_id
1 'polypeptide(L)'
;MTSVNERIKLFFDEMATDVVEERVIEYVVREVHNGRRLMEVIDDPYVRNRLSEDKLAKVLENSEIIEALEQEIRSSMNTGDFTS
;
A
#
# COMPACT_ATOMS: atom_id res chain seq x y z
N MET A 1 -25.89 11.88 -23.75
CA MET A 1 -24.52 12.14 -24.25
C MET A 1 -23.73 12.70 -23.09
N THR A 2 -22.70 11.99 -22.65
CA THR A 2 -21.87 12.40 -21.50
C THR A 2 -21.20 13.73 -21.83
N SER A 3 -21.37 14.73 -20.97
CA SER A 3 -20.80 16.06 -21.18
C SER A 3 -19.28 16.00 -21.15
N VAL A 4 -18.60 16.89 -21.89
CA VAL A 4 -17.14 17.02 -21.83
C VAL A 4 -16.67 17.24 -20.38
N ASN A 5 -17.46 17.94 -19.56
CA ASN A 5 -17.16 18.16 -18.14
C ASN A 5 -17.19 16.86 -17.32
N GLU A 6 -18.12 15.94 -17.62
CA GLU A 6 -18.19 14.64 -16.95
C GLU A 6 -16.99 13.77 -17.32
N ARG A 7 -16.55 13.81 -18.58
CA ARG A 7 -15.34 13.09 -19.03
C ARG A 7 -14.06 13.64 -18.41
N ILE A 8 -13.96 14.98 -18.29
CA ILE A 8 -12.84 15.64 -17.59
C ILE A 8 -12.82 15.20 -16.13
N LYS A 9 -13.97 15.22 -15.43
CA LYS A 9 -14.04 14.80 -14.03
C LYS A 9 -13.59 13.35 -13.83
N LEU A 10 -14.08 12.43 -14.66
CA LEU A 10 -13.68 11.01 -14.59
C LEU A 10 -12.17 10.83 -14.76
N PHE A 11 -11.58 11.54 -15.73
CA PHE A 11 -10.14 11.49 -15.98
C PHE A 11 -9.32 12.02 -14.81
N PHE A 12 -9.73 13.15 -14.22
CA PHE A 12 -9.05 13.69 -13.03
C PHE A 12 -9.23 12.80 -11.80
N ASP A 13 -10.41 12.20 -11.61
CA ASP A 13 -10.68 11.27 -10.50
C ASP A 13 -9.85 9.98 -10.62
N GLU A 14 -9.62 9.50 -11.85
CA GLU A 14 -8.74 8.36 -12.16
C GLU A 14 -7.27 8.69 -11.89
N MET A 15 -6.76 9.82 -12.43
CA MET A 15 -5.38 10.25 -12.16
C MET A 15 -5.12 10.53 -10.68
N ALA A 16 -6.05 11.18 -9.98
CA ALA A 16 -5.91 11.47 -8.56
C ALA A 16 -5.92 10.19 -7.71
N THR A 17 -6.66 9.17 -8.15
CA THR A 17 -6.66 7.85 -7.54
C THR A 17 -5.28 7.21 -7.62
N ASP A 18 -4.64 7.22 -8.79
CA ASP A 18 -3.32 6.62 -8.99
C ASP A 18 -2.26 7.29 -8.10
N VAL A 19 -2.27 8.63 -7.99
CA VAL A 19 -1.32 9.37 -7.13
C VAL A 19 -1.52 9.06 -5.64
N VAL A 20 -2.77 8.81 -5.21
CA VAL A 20 -3.04 8.44 -3.81
C VAL A 20 -2.58 7.02 -3.53
N GLU A 21 -2.83 6.08 -4.46
CA GLU A 21 -2.35 4.70 -4.37
C GLU A 21 -0.82 4.64 -4.29
N GLU A 22 -0.11 5.35 -5.18
CA GLU A 22 1.36 5.43 -5.18
C GLU A 22 1.90 5.95 -3.82
N ARG A 23 1.32 7.03 -3.29
CA ARG A 23 1.74 7.58 -1.99
C ARG A 23 1.49 6.64 -0.83
N VAL A 24 0.45 5.81 -0.91
CA VAL A 24 0.18 4.79 0.11
C VAL A 24 1.18 3.65 -0.03
N ILE A 25 1.51 3.22 -1.24
CA ILE A 25 2.56 2.22 -1.48
C ILE A 25 3.89 2.68 -0.90
N GLU A 26 4.36 3.88 -1.26
CA GLU A 26 5.61 4.46 -0.74
C GLU A 26 5.62 4.54 0.79
N TYR A 27 4.49 4.93 1.39
CA TYR A 27 4.33 4.98 2.84
C TYR A 27 4.50 3.59 3.45
N VAL A 28 3.75 2.60 2.95
CA VAL A 28 3.75 1.25 3.51
C VAL A 28 5.13 0.61 3.39
N VAL A 29 5.74 0.66 2.21
CA VAL A 29 7.09 0.12 1.95
C VAL A 29 8.11 0.74 2.91
N ARG A 30 8.09 2.07 3.06
CA ARG A 30 9.01 2.76 3.97
C ARG A 30 8.84 2.32 5.43
N GLU A 31 7.60 2.22 5.91
CA GLU A 31 7.34 1.83 7.30
C GLU A 31 7.73 0.37 7.58
N VAL A 32 7.51 -0.52 6.61
CA VAL A 32 7.94 -1.92 6.72
C VAL A 32 9.47 -2.04 6.69
N HIS A 33 10.15 -1.30 5.82
CA HIS A 33 11.61 -1.21 5.83
C HIS A 33 12.17 -0.64 7.14
N ASN A 34 11.41 0.22 7.84
CA ASN A 34 11.74 0.71 9.18
C ASN A 34 11.50 -0.33 10.30
N GLY A 35 11.07 -1.54 9.95
CA GLY A 35 10.87 -2.66 10.87
C GLY A 35 9.48 -2.76 11.48
N ARG A 36 8.50 -1.97 11.02
CA ARG A 36 7.10 -2.16 11.42
C ARG A 36 6.49 -3.33 10.65
N ARG A 37 5.53 -4.02 11.25
CA ARG A 37 4.86 -5.14 10.58
C ARG A 37 3.88 -4.64 9.53
N LEU A 38 3.86 -5.26 8.35
CA LEU A 38 2.97 -4.86 7.25
C LEU A 38 1.50 -4.76 7.71
N MET A 39 1.03 -5.76 8.46
CA MET A 39 -0.35 -5.80 8.96
C MET A 39 -0.71 -4.63 9.89
N GLU A 40 0.26 -4.08 10.61
CA GLU A 40 0.04 -2.92 11.46
C GLU A 40 0.00 -1.63 10.64
N VAL A 41 0.85 -1.55 9.61
CA VAL A 41 0.96 -0.37 8.75
C VAL A 41 -0.28 -0.21 7.86
N ILE A 42 -0.84 -1.29 7.33
CA ILE A 42 -2.07 -1.23 6.50
C ILE A 42 -3.30 -0.78 7.30
N ASP A 43 -3.29 -0.99 8.61
CA ASP A 43 -4.33 -0.55 9.54
C ASP A 43 -4.12 0.89 10.03
N ASP A 44 -3.03 1.54 9.63
CA ASP A 44 -2.78 2.92 10.02
C ASP A 44 -3.89 3.83 9.49
N PRO A 45 -4.32 4.85 10.29
CA PRO A 45 -5.28 5.85 9.83
C PRO A 45 -4.86 6.55 8.54
N TYR A 46 -3.56 6.61 8.25
CA TYR A 46 -3.07 7.18 6.99
C TYR A 46 -3.57 6.38 5.79
N VAL A 47 -3.54 5.04 5.87
CA VAL A 47 -3.93 4.10 4.81
C VAL A 47 -5.45 3.97 4.75
N ARG A 48 -6.08 3.63 5.89
CA ARG A 48 -7.54 3.37 5.98
C ARG A 48 -8.41 4.57 5.61
N ASN A 49 -7.94 5.80 5.83
CA ASN A 49 -8.69 7.02 5.44
C ASN A 49 -8.51 7.42 3.97
N ARG A 50 -7.56 6.81 3.25
CA ARG A 50 -7.19 7.20 1.88
C ARG A 50 -7.59 6.20 0.82
N LEU A 51 -7.71 4.93 1.19
CA LEU A 51 -8.09 3.86 0.26
C LEU A 51 -9.42 3.23 0.69
N SER A 52 -10.24 2.86 -0.29
CA SER A 52 -11.31 1.89 -0.08
C SER A 52 -10.72 0.48 0.03
N GLU A 53 -11.49 -0.47 0.56
CA GLU A 53 -11.06 -1.87 0.66
C GLU A 53 -10.63 -2.46 -0.69
N ASP A 54 -11.36 -2.17 -1.77
CA ASP A 54 -11.01 -2.65 -3.12
C ASP A 54 -9.67 -2.11 -3.61
N LYS A 55 -9.38 -0.83 -3.32
CA LYS A 55 -8.10 -0.21 -3.69
C LYS A 55 -6.97 -0.71 -2.80
N LEU A 56 -7.25 -0.97 -1.53
CA LEU A 56 -6.29 -1.59 -0.62
C LEU A 56 -5.90 -2.98 -1.12
N ALA A 57 -6.85 -3.78 -1.59
CA ALA A 57 -6.56 -5.08 -2.20
C ALA A 57 -5.62 -4.95 -3.41
N LYS A 58 -5.88 -4.00 -4.31
CA LYS A 58 -5.01 -3.70 -5.45
C LYS A 58 -3.60 -3.26 -5.01
N VAL A 59 -3.49 -2.44 -3.96
CA VAL A 59 -2.21 -2.03 -3.39
C VAL A 59 -1.45 -3.23 -2.81
N LEU A 60 -2.14 -4.18 -2.15
CA LEU A 60 -1.50 -5.38 -1.61
C LEU A 60 -0.97 -6.33 -2.68
N GLU A 61 -1.48 -6.25 -3.90
CA GLU A 61 -0.97 -6.99 -5.06
C GLU A 61 0.27 -6.31 -5.71
N ASN A 62 0.66 -5.12 -5.26
CA ASN A 62 1.81 -4.41 -5.78
C ASN A 62 3.13 -5.13 -5.44
N SER A 63 4.03 -5.25 -6.42
CA SER A 63 5.31 -5.93 -6.27
C SER A 63 6.19 -5.35 -5.16
N GLU A 64 6.21 -4.03 -4.96
CA GLU A 64 7.01 -3.40 -3.91
C GLU A 64 6.50 -3.75 -2.50
N ILE A 65 5.18 -3.89 -2.35
CA ILE A 65 4.55 -4.31 -1.09
C ILE A 65 4.87 -5.78 -0.80
N ILE A 66 4.81 -6.64 -1.83
CA ILE A 66 5.19 -8.05 -1.73
C ILE A 66 6.66 -8.18 -1.34
N GLU A 67 7.56 -7.41 -1.98
CA GLU A 67 8.99 -7.40 -1.65
C GLU A 67 9.24 -6.94 -0.21
N ALA A 68 8.55 -5.89 0.25
CA ALA A 68 8.64 -5.42 1.62
C ALA A 68 8.19 -6.51 2.63
N LEU A 69 7.11 -7.23 2.33
CA LEU A 69 6.66 -8.37 3.15
C LEU A 69 7.69 -9.50 3.19
N GLU A 70 8.30 -9.85 2.06
CA GLU A 70 9.36 -10.87 2.04
C GLU A 70 10.55 -10.46 2.91
N GLN A 71 10.93 -9.18 2.90
CA GLN A 71 11.99 -8.66 3.74
C GLN A 71 11.63 -8.72 5.22
N GLU A 72 10.38 -8.38 5.59
CA GLU A 72 9.88 -8.52 6.95
C GLU A 72 10.00 -9.98 7.43
N ILE A 73 9.52 -10.93 6.62
CA ILE A 73 9.60 -12.36 6.92
C ILE A 73 11.05 -12.80 7.10
N ARG A 74 11.94 -12.46 6.16
CA ARG A 74 13.38 -12.80 6.25
C ARG A 74 14.03 -12.21 7.49
N SER A 75 13.69 -10.96 7.83
CA SER A 75 14.22 -10.27 9.01
C SER A 75 13.76 -10.94 10.30
N SER A 76 12.50 -11.40 10.36
CA SER A 76 11.98 -12.15 11.51
C SER A 76 12.69 -13.50 11.70
N MET A 77 12.97 -14.22 10.61
CA MET A 77 13.67 -15.51 10.64
C MET A 77 15.12 -15.39 11.13
N ASN A 78 15.82 -14.32 10.73
CA ASN A 78 17.18 -14.04 11.20
C ASN A 78 17.24 -13.67 12.69
N THR A 79 16.12 -13.22 13.27
CA THR A 79 16.07 -12.68 14.63
C THR A 79 15.80 -13.76 15.70
N GLY A 80 15.40 -14.99 15.31
CA GLY A 80 15.62 -16.16 16.18
C GLY A 80 14.69 -17.34 16.01
N ASP A 81 15.10 -18.36 15.26
CA ASP A 81 14.57 -19.73 15.40
C ASP A 81 15.61 -20.80 14.99
N PHE A 82 16.77 -20.87 15.66
CA PHE A 82 17.61 -22.08 15.67
C PHE A 82 18.47 -22.27 16.94
N THR A 83 18.04 -21.73 18.07
CA THR A 83 18.65 -22.05 19.38
C THR A 83 17.57 -22.41 20.40
N SER A 84 17.05 -23.63 20.32
CA SER A 84 16.58 -24.46 21.44
C SER A 84 16.42 -25.90 20.97
#